data_AF-A0A1V6BJB0-F1
#
_entry.id   AF-A0A1V6BJB0-F1
#
_cell.length_a   1.000
_cell.length_b   1.000
_cell.length_c   1.000
_cell.angle_alpha   90.00
_cell.angle_beta   90.00
_cell.angle_gamma   90.00
#
_symmetry.space_group_name_H-M   'P 1'
#
loop_
_entity.id
_entity.type
_entity.pdbx_description
1 polymer ?
#
loop_
_entity_poly.entity_id
_entity_poly.type
_entity_poly.pdbx_seq_one_letter_code
_entity_poly.pdbx_strand_id
1 'polypeptide(L)'
;MIKKIITTLTVTIITISLSAQTITPFKAENNKWGYKDAGGKVVVPPKYDFAWDLSDGLGRVRDKEKYGFIDQSGKIIIPLKFENAYNFIDNMAAVKLNGKYGFIDKTGKEVIPFQYDEATYFYDGLALVKEGTIRDKKNNVTQYGKYGFIDKTNKVVIPIKYEGASEFSEGLAAVKLNKKYGYIDSTGNVVIDFQFDNAYDFSEGMARVKSGGYFDGKYGFIDSTGKLVIPMIYEDADDFYKGVARVKLNGVSKDIDKTGTNEEERQKLAKEKEENEKKIRKAIIDKAIAEARRDTLAKELLNVYTEEDKKLFDKVVELQHVVESTMIISEKYGFNRTNWNSTSYLIDQKYDVALEQLKSYKLILKKYNFPEYKNELYDRIIENLELVNSYIASCSAWGQFIYSLGSDLDAKEPFLKVADNLTALKKHDDELRKFIALYKRRNNL
;
A
#
# COMPACT_ATOMS: atom_id res chain seq x y z
N MET A 1 -51.51 2.55 29.53
CA MET A 1 -50.09 2.60 29.12
C MET A 1 -49.82 2.07 27.72
N ILE A 2 -50.59 1.11 27.19
CA ILE A 2 -50.33 0.47 25.88
C ILE A 2 -50.57 1.40 24.67
N LYS A 3 -51.52 2.34 24.74
CA LYS A 3 -51.75 3.31 23.65
C LYS A 3 -50.61 4.32 23.45
N LYS A 4 -49.87 4.70 24.51
CA LYS A 4 -48.72 5.62 24.38
C LYS A 4 -47.51 4.93 23.73
N ILE A 5 -47.30 3.64 24.00
CA ILE A 5 -46.19 2.87 23.41
C ILE A 5 -46.40 2.68 21.90
N ILE A 6 -47.64 2.48 21.44
CA ILE A 6 -47.93 2.30 20.00
C ILE A 6 -47.78 3.62 19.24
N THR A 7 -48.15 4.78 19.81
CA THR A 7 -47.93 6.08 19.16
C THR A 7 -46.46 6.51 19.15
N THR A 8 -45.68 6.11 20.16
CA THR A 8 -44.23 6.35 20.16
C THR A 8 -43.51 5.37 19.20
N LEU A 9 -43.97 4.12 19.06
CA LEU A 9 -43.41 3.19 18.07
C LEU A 9 -43.73 3.57 16.62
N THR A 10 -44.89 4.17 16.33
CA THR A 10 -45.21 4.63 14.97
C THR A 10 -44.48 5.91 14.57
N VAL A 11 -44.04 6.74 15.52
CA VAL A 11 -43.29 7.97 15.24
C VAL A 11 -41.78 7.74 15.19
N THR A 12 -41.26 6.67 15.79
CA THR A 12 -39.81 6.34 15.78
C THR A 12 -39.39 5.48 14.57
N ILE A 13 -40.33 5.01 13.75
CA ILE A 13 -40.06 4.22 12.52
C ILE A 13 -40.09 5.08 11.24
N ILE A 14 -40.40 6.38 11.33
CA ILE A 14 -40.27 7.35 10.22
C ILE A 14 -39.04 8.25 10.44
N THR A 15 -37.93 7.64 10.82
CA THR A 15 -36.61 8.07 10.35
C THR A 15 -36.01 6.87 9.63
N ILE A 16 -36.68 6.45 8.56
CA ILE A 16 -35.98 5.75 7.48
C ILE A 16 -34.91 6.76 7.06
N SER A 17 -33.65 6.42 7.35
CA SER A 17 -32.52 7.03 6.69
C SER A 17 -32.87 7.12 5.22
N LEU A 18 -33.06 8.33 4.69
CA LEU A 18 -33.05 8.54 3.25
C LEU A 18 -31.65 8.11 2.78
N SER A 19 -31.46 6.82 2.54
CA SER A 19 -30.41 6.36 1.65
C SER A 19 -30.84 6.91 0.31
N ALA A 20 -30.20 7.99 -0.10
CA ALA A 20 -30.39 8.63 -1.39
C ALA A 20 -30.47 7.54 -2.47
N GLN A 21 -31.68 7.28 -2.97
CA GLN A 21 -31.91 6.17 -3.88
C GLN A 21 -31.14 6.47 -5.16
N THR A 22 -30.05 5.74 -5.36
CA THR A 22 -29.15 6.00 -6.48
C THR A 22 -29.74 5.33 -7.71
N ILE A 23 -30.01 6.13 -8.74
CA ILE A 23 -30.49 5.65 -10.03
C ILE A 23 -29.31 5.41 -10.98
N THR A 24 -29.42 4.39 -11.82
CA THR A 24 -28.39 4.01 -12.80
C THR A 24 -28.93 4.18 -14.22
N PRO A 25 -28.13 4.70 -15.15
CA PRO A 25 -28.54 4.84 -16.54
C PRO A 25 -28.66 3.45 -17.18
N PHE A 26 -29.66 3.29 -18.05
CA PHE A 26 -29.80 2.10 -18.88
C PHE A 26 -30.21 2.48 -20.30
N LYS A 27 -29.69 1.73 -21.26
CA LYS A 27 -30.05 1.87 -22.67
C LYS A 27 -31.14 0.87 -23.02
N ALA A 28 -32.25 1.35 -23.60
CA ALA A 28 -33.34 0.52 -24.08
C ALA A 28 -33.15 0.11 -25.55
N GLU A 29 -33.98 -0.82 -26.02
CA GLU A 29 -33.93 -1.36 -27.38
C GLU A 29 -34.11 -0.29 -28.47
N ASN A 30 -34.85 0.78 -28.18
CA ASN A 30 -35.02 1.93 -29.07
C ASN A 30 -33.79 2.86 -29.14
N ASN A 31 -32.64 2.42 -28.61
CA ASN A 31 -31.40 3.18 -28.48
C ASN A 31 -31.47 4.45 -27.61
N LYS A 32 -32.58 4.69 -26.91
CA LYS A 32 -32.70 5.80 -25.95
C LYS A 32 -32.28 5.35 -24.55
N TRP A 33 -31.84 6.31 -23.76
CA TRP A 33 -31.43 6.13 -22.39
C TRP A 33 -32.49 6.63 -21.41
N GLY A 34 -32.65 5.86 -20.33
CA GLY A 34 -33.45 6.20 -19.16
C GLY A 34 -32.68 5.88 -17.89
N TYR A 35 -33.37 5.90 -16.75
CA TYR A 35 -32.78 5.56 -15.46
C TYR A 35 -33.65 4.57 -14.70
N LYS A 36 -33.01 3.66 -13.97
CA LYS A 36 -33.65 2.67 -13.11
C LYS A 36 -33.05 2.71 -11.72
N ASP A 37 -33.84 2.33 -10.71
CA ASP A 37 -33.33 2.16 -9.35
C ASP A 37 -32.55 0.84 -9.18
N ALA A 38 -32.01 0.62 -7.98
CA ALA A 38 -31.27 -0.60 -7.65
C ALA A 38 -32.12 -1.89 -7.75
N GLY A 39 -33.45 -1.78 -7.66
CA GLY A 39 -34.39 -2.90 -7.86
C GLY A 39 -34.73 -3.15 -9.33
N GLY A 40 -34.17 -2.35 -10.25
CA GLY A 40 -34.43 -2.44 -11.68
C GLY A 40 -35.72 -1.74 -12.12
N LYS A 41 -36.44 -1.07 -11.22
CA LYS A 41 -37.64 -0.32 -11.58
C LYS A 41 -37.24 0.93 -12.36
N VAL A 42 -37.89 1.16 -13.48
CA VAL A 42 -37.70 2.36 -14.29
C VAL A 42 -38.19 3.58 -13.52
N VAL A 43 -37.27 4.51 -13.23
CA VAL A 43 -37.54 5.81 -12.58
C VAL A 43 -37.74 6.87 -13.65
N VAL A 44 -36.89 6.87 -14.68
CA VAL A 44 -36.99 7.75 -15.85
C VAL A 44 -37.13 6.88 -17.09
N PRO A 45 -38.28 6.92 -17.79
CA PRO A 45 -38.45 6.20 -19.04
C PRO A 45 -37.37 6.56 -20.08
N PRO A 46 -36.94 5.61 -20.93
CA PRO A 46 -35.97 5.88 -21.99
C PRO A 46 -36.45 6.97 -22.94
N LYS A 47 -35.79 8.12 -22.90
CA LYS A 47 -36.15 9.29 -23.74
C LYS A 47 -34.94 10.10 -24.21
N TYR A 48 -33.81 10.02 -23.51
CA TYR A 48 -32.60 10.76 -23.82
C TYR A 48 -31.79 10.06 -24.91
N ASP A 49 -31.06 10.83 -25.73
CA ASP A 49 -30.07 10.26 -26.65
C ASP A 49 -28.93 9.61 -25.88
N PHE A 50 -28.51 10.23 -24.76
CA PHE A 50 -27.50 9.69 -23.85
C PHE A 50 -27.80 10.10 -22.40
N ALA A 51 -27.43 9.22 -21.47
CA ALA A 51 -27.51 9.45 -20.05
C ALA A 51 -26.25 8.87 -19.38
N TRP A 52 -25.71 9.56 -18.38
CA TRP A 52 -24.55 9.12 -17.61
C TRP A 52 -24.91 8.90 -16.15
N ASP A 53 -24.04 8.19 -15.44
CA ASP A 53 -24.15 8.00 -13.99
C ASP A 53 -24.25 9.33 -13.26
N LEU A 54 -24.89 9.29 -12.10
CA LEU A 54 -24.94 10.44 -11.22
C LEU A 54 -23.56 10.68 -10.63
N SER A 55 -23.10 11.92 -10.73
CA SER A 55 -21.90 12.41 -10.09
C SER A 55 -22.30 13.60 -9.24
N ASP A 56 -21.85 13.64 -7.98
CA ASP A 56 -22.22 14.71 -7.05
C ASP A 56 -23.74 14.92 -6.90
N GLY A 57 -24.51 13.84 -7.05
CA GLY A 57 -25.97 13.84 -6.92
C GLY A 57 -26.74 14.29 -8.17
N LEU A 58 -26.06 14.65 -9.27
CA LEU A 58 -26.69 15.02 -10.53
C LEU A 58 -26.23 14.12 -11.68
N GLY A 59 -27.17 13.72 -12.53
CA GLY A 59 -26.93 12.93 -13.73
C GLY A 59 -26.89 13.83 -14.96
N ARG A 60 -25.79 13.77 -15.72
CA ARG A 60 -25.70 14.44 -17.03
C ARG A 60 -26.57 13.68 -18.03
N VAL A 61 -27.38 14.41 -18.79
CA VAL A 61 -28.21 13.85 -19.88
C VAL A 61 -28.06 14.69 -21.15
N ARG A 62 -28.22 14.04 -22.31
CA ARG A 62 -28.23 14.68 -23.62
C ARG A 62 -29.49 14.27 -24.39
N ASP A 63 -30.17 15.24 -24.97
CA ASP A 63 -31.26 15.02 -25.93
C ASP A 63 -31.22 16.15 -26.97
N LYS A 64 -31.43 15.80 -28.25
CA LYS A 64 -31.43 16.76 -29.37
C LYS A 64 -30.21 17.67 -29.36
N GLU A 65 -29.05 17.06 -29.16
CA GLU A 65 -27.75 17.74 -29.11
C GLU A 65 -27.53 18.74 -27.97
N LYS A 66 -28.46 18.83 -27.01
CA LYS A 66 -28.32 19.70 -25.84
C LYS A 66 -28.15 18.91 -24.56
N TYR A 67 -27.28 19.42 -23.69
CA TYR A 67 -26.97 18.84 -22.40
C TYR A 67 -27.66 19.59 -21.27
N GLY A 68 -28.09 18.83 -20.27
CA GLY A 68 -28.67 19.30 -19.02
C GLY A 68 -28.43 18.28 -17.90
N PHE A 69 -29.02 18.52 -16.74
CA PHE A 69 -28.79 17.69 -15.56
C PHE A 69 -30.08 17.37 -14.82
N ILE A 70 -30.18 16.13 -14.35
CA ILE A 70 -31.29 15.63 -13.55
C ILE A 70 -30.82 15.23 -12.15
N ASP A 71 -31.72 15.23 -11.18
CA ASP A 71 -31.47 14.65 -9.86
C ASP A 71 -31.80 13.15 -9.80
N GLN A 72 -31.66 12.55 -8.62
CA GLN A 72 -32.01 11.15 -8.32
C GLN A 72 -33.49 10.79 -8.52
N SER A 73 -34.39 11.79 -8.48
CA SER A 73 -35.81 11.56 -8.78
C SER A 73 -36.09 11.56 -10.29
N GLY A 74 -35.10 11.91 -11.11
CA GLY A 74 -35.25 12.11 -12.54
C GLY A 74 -35.76 13.50 -12.94
N LYS A 75 -35.89 14.41 -11.97
CA LYS A 75 -36.31 15.78 -12.23
C LYS A 75 -35.17 16.54 -12.88
N ILE A 76 -35.46 17.27 -13.95
CA ILE A 76 -34.51 18.20 -14.57
C ILE A 76 -34.26 19.35 -13.59
N ILE A 77 -33.04 19.42 -13.06
CA ILE A 77 -32.55 20.52 -12.22
C ILE A 77 -31.99 21.62 -13.10
N ILE A 78 -31.21 21.24 -14.12
CA ILE A 78 -30.59 22.17 -15.04
C ILE A 78 -31.11 21.87 -16.45
N PRO A 79 -31.82 22.81 -17.10
CA PRO A 79 -32.42 22.61 -18.42
C PRO A 79 -31.40 22.18 -19.48
N LEU A 80 -31.86 21.41 -20.47
CA LEU A 80 -31.05 20.99 -21.61
C LEU A 80 -30.83 22.17 -22.56
N LYS A 81 -29.79 22.97 -22.29
CA LYS A 81 -29.45 24.17 -23.08
C LYS A 81 -28.00 24.23 -23.53
N PHE A 82 -27.12 23.44 -22.93
CA PHE A 82 -25.70 23.50 -23.20
C PHE A 82 -25.31 22.71 -24.46
N GLU A 83 -24.33 23.21 -25.19
CA GLU A 83 -23.77 22.55 -26.38
C GLU A 83 -22.89 21.35 -26.00
N ASN A 84 -22.26 21.43 -24.82
CA ASN A 84 -21.50 20.34 -24.21
C ASN A 84 -21.52 20.50 -22.68
N ALA A 85 -21.28 19.41 -21.96
CA ALA A 85 -21.21 19.41 -20.51
C ALA A 85 -20.31 18.27 -20.01
N TYR A 86 -19.52 18.52 -18.98
CA TYR A 86 -18.88 17.49 -18.15
C TYR A 86 -19.76 17.12 -16.95
N ASN A 87 -19.41 16.05 -16.25
CA ASN A 87 -20.10 15.67 -15.01
C ASN A 87 -19.79 16.69 -13.90
N PHE A 88 -20.65 16.74 -12.89
CA PHE A 88 -20.36 17.49 -11.67
C PHE A 88 -19.26 16.79 -10.88
N ILE A 89 -18.20 17.55 -10.54
CA ILE A 89 -17.12 17.13 -9.64
C ILE A 89 -16.85 18.32 -8.72
N ASP A 90 -16.79 18.06 -7.41
CA ASP A 90 -16.67 19.09 -6.38
C ASP A 90 -17.68 20.24 -6.51
N ASN A 91 -18.93 19.90 -6.79
CA ASN A 91 -20.07 20.81 -6.96
C ASN A 91 -20.01 21.74 -8.18
N MET A 92 -19.08 21.54 -9.11
CA MET A 92 -18.97 22.32 -10.34
C MET A 92 -19.01 21.42 -11.57
N ALA A 93 -19.55 21.93 -12.67
CA ALA A 93 -19.48 21.28 -13.97
C ALA A 93 -18.99 22.27 -15.04
N ALA A 94 -18.02 21.86 -15.83
CA ALA A 94 -17.63 22.58 -17.04
C ALA A 94 -18.73 22.38 -18.11
N VAL A 95 -19.27 23.48 -18.63
CA VAL A 95 -20.35 23.46 -19.62
C VAL A 95 -20.06 24.45 -20.73
N LYS A 96 -20.53 24.12 -21.93
CA LYS A 96 -20.36 24.95 -23.12
C LYS A 96 -21.66 25.65 -23.49
N LEU A 97 -21.62 26.97 -23.60
CA LEU A 97 -22.72 27.81 -24.03
C LEU A 97 -22.19 28.89 -24.98
N ASN A 98 -22.88 29.09 -26.11
CA ASN A 98 -22.53 30.08 -27.12
C ASN A 98 -21.07 29.94 -27.61
N GLY A 99 -20.62 28.70 -27.81
CA GLY A 99 -19.28 28.41 -28.31
C GLY A 99 -18.15 28.45 -27.28
N LYS A 100 -18.41 28.86 -26.03
CA LYS A 100 -17.39 28.98 -24.96
C LYS A 100 -17.72 28.11 -23.76
N TYR A 101 -16.69 27.64 -23.07
CA TYR A 101 -16.79 26.94 -21.79
C TYR A 101 -16.73 27.92 -20.62
N GLY A 102 -17.57 27.64 -19.64
CA GLY A 102 -17.55 28.20 -18.30
C GLY A 102 -17.90 27.09 -17.30
N PHE A 103 -18.05 27.45 -16.02
CA PHE A 103 -18.45 26.50 -14.99
C PHE A 103 -19.73 26.93 -14.32
N ILE A 104 -20.57 25.95 -14.01
CA ILE A 104 -21.83 26.14 -13.29
C ILE A 104 -21.85 25.39 -11.96
N ASP A 105 -22.61 25.90 -11.00
CA ASP A 105 -22.95 25.17 -9.78
C ASP A 105 -24.13 24.20 -10.00
N LYS A 106 -24.51 23.44 -8.96
CA LYS A 106 -25.62 22.47 -8.99
C LYS A 106 -27.00 23.08 -9.24
N THR A 107 -27.14 24.41 -9.13
CA THR A 107 -28.38 25.13 -9.48
C THR A 107 -28.39 25.53 -10.96
N GLY A 108 -27.27 25.38 -11.66
CA GLY A 108 -27.07 25.82 -13.03
C GLY A 108 -26.67 27.29 -13.15
N LYS A 109 -26.31 27.93 -12.04
CA LYS A 109 -25.81 29.30 -12.01
C LYS A 109 -24.34 29.29 -12.43
N GLU A 110 -23.98 30.27 -13.26
CA GLU A 110 -22.59 30.52 -13.64
C GLU A 110 -21.75 30.89 -12.40
N VAL A 111 -20.64 30.19 -12.23
CA VAL A 111 -19.62 30.43 -11.20
C VAL A 111 -18.27 30.81 -11.81
N ILE A 112 -17.99 30.36 -13.03
CA ILE A 112 -16.87 30.83 -13.85
C ILE A 112 -17.41 31.22 -15.23
N PRO A 113 -17.11 32.44 -15.72
CA PRO A 113 -17.64 32.94 -16.99
C PRO A 113 -17.38 32.05 -18.20
N PHE A 114 -18.31 32.06 -19.15
CA PHE A 114 -18.17 31.39 -20.46
C PHE A 114 -17.16 32.12 -21.36
N GLN A 115 -15.86 31.93 -21.10
CA GLN A 115 -14.79 32.64 -21.81
C GLN A 115 -13.77 31.71 -22.49
N TYR A 116 -13.65 30.46 -22.04
CA TYR A 116 -12.65 29.52 -22.53
C TYR A 116 -13.09 28.82 -23.80
N ASP A 117 -12.15 28.53 -24.71
CA ASP A 117 -12.43 27.75 -25.92
C ASP A 117 -12.68 26.28 -25.60
N GLU A 118 -11.92 25.76 -24.63
CA GLU A 118 -12.01 24.41 -24.06
C GLU A 118 -11.76 24.51 -22.55
N ALA A 119 -12.43 23.67 -21.77
CA ALA A 119 -12.17 23.50 -20.35
C ALA A 119 -12.46 22.05 -19.95
N THR A 120 -11.67 21.51 -19.02
CA THR A 120 -11.95 20.21 -18.41
C THR A 120 -12.60 20.37 -17.03
N TYR A 121 -12.85 19.26 -16.33
CA TYR A 121 -13.34 19.30 -14.95
C TYR A 121 -12.20 19.67 -13.98
N PHE A 122 -12.57 20.06 -12.75
CA PHE A 122 -11.58 20.27 -11.71
C PHE A 122 -11.08 18.93 -11.16
N TYR A 123 -9.77 18.76 -11.12
CA TYR A 123 -9.07 17.67 -10.43
C TYR A 123 -7.99 18.29 -9.54
N ASP A 124 -7.97 17.90 -8.26
CA ASP A 124 -7.09 18.50 -7.24
C ASP A 124 -7.08 20.04 -7.22
N GLY A 125 -8.26 20.63 -7.47
CA GLY A 125 -8.46 22.08 -7.42
C GLY A 125 -8.03 22.85 -8.68
N LEU A 126 -7.52 22.17 -9.71
CA LEU A 126 -7.14 22.78 -10.98
C LEU A 126 -7.98 22.24 -12.14
N ALA A 127 -8.27 23.09 -13.12
CA ALA A 127 -8.88 22.70 -14.38
C ALA A 127 -8.00 23.16 -15.55
N LEU A 128 -7.81 22.28 -16.53
CA LEU A 128 -7.14 22.62 -17.79
C LEU A 128 -8.10 23.49 -18.62
N VAL A 129 -7.61 24.62 -19.09
CA VAL A 129 -8.36 25.53 -19.96
C VAL A 129 -7.56 25.92 -21.19
N LYS A 130 -8.28 26.25 -22.25
CA LYS A 130 -7.72 26.79 -23.49
C LYS A 130 -8.34 28.13 -23.83
N GLU A 131 -7.52 29.07 -24.25
CA GLU A 131 -7.97 30.39 -24.69
C GLU A 131 -7.17 30.89 -25.90
N GLY A 132 -7.77 31.79 -26.69
CA GLY A 132 -7.10 32.48 -27.78
C GLY A 132 -7.23 31.80 -29.15
N THR A 133 -8.21 30.91 -29.31
CA THR A 133 -8.54 30.30 -30.61
C THR A 133 -9.23 31.34 -31.50
N ILE A 134 -8.65 31.61 -32.67
CA ILE A 134 -9.25 32.50 -33.68
C ILE A 134 -9.77 31.65 -34.84
N ARG A 135 -10.97 31.98 -35.32
CA ARG A 135 -11.62 31.30 -36.44
C ARG A 135 -11.99 32.29 -37.53
N ASP A 136 -11.93 31.84 -38.78
CA ASP A 136 -12.44 32.59 -39.92
C ASP A 136 -13.98 32.55 -39.99
N LYS A 137 -14.56 33.26 -40.96
CA LYS A 137 -16.02 33.29 -41.20
C LYS A 137 -16.62 31.94 -41.59
N LYS A 138 -15.78 30.97 -42.01
CA LYS A 138 -16.17 29.59 -42.35
C LYS A 138 -15.96 28.62 -41.19
N ASN A 139 -15.66 29.13 -39.99
CA ASN A 139 -15.42 28.38 -38.76
C ASN A 139 -14.11 27.56 -38.76
N ASN A 140 -13.20 27.78 -39.72
CA ASN A 140 -11.87 27.16 -39.72
C ASN A 140 -10.98 27.84 -38.69
N VAL A 141 -10.18 27.06 -37.96
CA VAL A 141 -9.20 27.60 -37.02
C VAL A 141 -8.05 28.26 -37.79
N THR A 142 -7.86 29.56 -37.59
CA THR A 142 -6.73 30.34 -38.15
C THR A 142 -5.61 30.54 -37.14
N GLN A 143 -5.94 30.49 -35.85
CA GLN A 143 -4.99 30.47 -34.75
C GLN A 143 -5.47 29.49 -33.69
N TYR A 144 -4.62 28.54 -33.32
CA TYR A 144 -4.90 27.65 -32.20
C TYR A 144 -4.68 28.39 -30.88
N GLY A 145 -5.66 28.28 -29.97
CA GLY A 145 -5.51 28.76 -28.60
C GLY A 145 -4.40 28.03 -27.83
N LYS A 146 -3.98 28.61 -26.72
CA LYS A 146 -2.98 28.06 -25.81
C LYS A 146 -3.64 27.51 -24.57
N TYR A 147 -2.95 26.61 -23.89
CA TYR A 147 -3.41 25.92 -22.70
C TYR A 147 -2.74 26.46 -21.43
N GLY A 148 -3.49 26.47 -20.33
CA GLY A 148 -3.05 26.77 -18.97
C GLY A 148 -4.01 26.17 -17.95
N PHE A 149 -3.81 26.48 -16.67
CA PHE A 149 -4.64 25.92 -15.60
C PHE A 149 -5.18 27.01 -14.69
N ILE A 150 -6.46 26.88 -14.32
CA ILE A 150 -7.14 27.78 -13.41
C ILE A 150 -7.53 27.06 -12.13
N ASP A 151 -7.67 27.80 -11.05
CA ASP A 151 -8.33 27.31 -9.83
C ASP A 151 -9.85 27.53 -9.87
N LYS A 152 -10.55 27.04 -8.82
CA LYS A 152 -12.01 27.16 -8.66
C LYS A 152 -12.52 28.60 -8.56
N THR A 153 -11.63 29.58 -8.35
CA THR A 153 -11.96 31.01 -8.32
C THR A 153 -11.75 31.70 -9.67
N ASN A 154 -11.40 30.93 -10.71
CA ASN A 154 -11.02 31.42 -12.03
C ASN A 154 -9.67 32.17 -12.04
N LYS A 155 -8.83 31.99 -11.03
CA LYS A 155 -7.46 32.52 -11.07
C LYS A 155 -6.60 31.60 -11.91
N VAL A 156 -5.87 32.15 -12.88
CA VAL A 156 -4.85 31.42 -13.63
C VAL A 156 -3.69 31.08 -12.69
N VAL A 157 -3.55 29.79 -12.35
CA VAL A 157 -2.45 29.27 -11.52
C VAL A 157 -1.25 28.97 -12.39
N ILE A 158 -1.48 28.33 -13.55
CA ILE A 158 -0.45 28.02 -14.53
C ILE A 158 -0.76 28.81 -15.80
N PRO A 159 0.16 29.69 -16.27
CA PRO A 159 -0.11 30.59 -17.38
C PRO A 159 -0.62 29.89 -18.66
N ILE A 160 -1.58 30.52 -19.33
CA ILE A 160 -2.12 30.07 -20.61
C ILE A 160 -1.12 30.38 -21.73
N LYS A 161 -0.10 29.51 -21.87
CA LYS A 161 1.01 29.69 -22.82
C LYS A 161 1.38 28.43 -23.60
N TYR A 162 0.91 27.26 -23.17
CA TYR A 162 1.32 25.98 -23.75
C TYR A 162 0.58 25.68 -25.05
N GLU A 163 1.27 25.07 -26.00
CA GLU A 163 0.73 24.75 -27.34
C GLU A 163 -0.15 23.49 -27.32
N GLY A 164 -0.01 22.69 -26.26
CA GLY A 164 -0.75 21.49 -25.94
C GLY A 164 -0.55 21.18 -24.47
N ALA A 165 -1.52 20.53 -23.83
CA ALA A 165 -1.44 20.12 -22.45
C ALA A 165 -2.38 18.93 -22.21
N SER A 166 -2.00 18.03 -21.30
CA SER A 166 -2.88 17.02 -20.73
C SER A 166 -3.34 17.41 -19.32
N GLU A 167 -4.27 16.65 -18.76
CA GLU A 167 -4.69 16.79 -17.36
C GLU A 167 -3.56 16.30 -16.43
N PHE A 168 -3.63 16.64 -15.14
CA PHE A 168 -2.70 16.08 -14.17
C PHE A 168 -3.01 14.59 -13.95
N SER A 169 -1.98 13.76 -14.03
CA SER A 169 -2.02 12.36 -13.63
C SER A 169 -0.79 12.06 -12.77
N GLU A 170 -1.02 11.41 -11.62
CA GLU A 170 0.03 11.08 -10.64
C GLU A 170 0.91 12.30 -10.26
N GLY A 171 0.32 13.49 -10.22
CA GLY A 171 0.96 14.75 -9.83
C GLY A 171 1.69 15.51 -10.95
N LEU A 172 1.73 14.99 -12.18
CA LEU A 172 2.38 15.63 -13.32
C LEU A 172 1.43 15.79 -14.51
N ALA A 173 1.59 16.85 -15.28
CA ALA A 173 0.87 17.07 -16.54
C ALA A 173 1.86 17.24 -17.69
N ALA A 174 1.61 16.57 -18.82
CA ALA A 174 2.41 16.75 -20.02
C ALA A 174 2.01 18.08 -20.69
N VAL A 175 2.98 18.95 -20.96
CA VAL A 175 2.75 20.24 -21.60
C VAL A 175 3.72 20.47 -22.75
N LYS A 176 3.23 21.11 -23.82
CA LYS A 176 3.99 21.39 -25.03
C LYS A 176 4.40 22.86 -25.07
N LEU A 177 5.69 23.12 -25.23
CA LEU A 177 6.26 24.44 -25.44
C LEU A 177 7.36 24.34 -26.49
N ASN A 178 7.41 25.30 -27.42
CA ASN A 178 8.38 25.30 -28.51
C ASN A 178 8.44 23.97 -29.26
N LYS A 179 7.26 23.40 -29.58
CA LYS A 179 7.07 22.12 -30.29
C LYS A 179 7.52 20.86 -29.56
N LYS A 180 8.07 20.94 -28.35
CA LYS A 180 8.47 19.78 -27.54
C LYS A 180 7.60 19.66 -26.29
N TYR A 181 7.39 18.44 -25.84
CA TYR A 181 6.74 18.14 -24.58
C TYR A 181 7.74 18.00 -23.45
N GLY A 182 7.36 18.52 -22.30
CA GLY A 182 7.93 18.27 -20.99
C GLY A 182 6.80 18.03 -19.99
N TYR A 183 7.12 17.95 -18.70
CA TYR A 183 6.14 17.76 -17.64
C TYR A 183 6.25 18.85 -16.59
N ILE A 184 5.11 19.30 -16.10
CA ILE A 184 5.00 20.28 -15.03
C ILE A 184 4.27 19.69 -13.82
N ASP A 185 4.58 20.23 -12.63
CA ASP A 185 3.80 19.98 -11.42
C ASP A 185 2.57 20.89 -11.33
N SER A 186 1.74 20.69 -10.29
CA SER A 186 0.50 21.46 -10.05
C SER A 186 0.73 22.94 -9.74
N THR A 187 1.96 23.35 -9.44
CA THR A 187 2.34 24.75 -9.26
C THR A 187 2.85 25.39 -10.56
N GLY A 188 3.06 24.58 -11.61
CA GLY A 188 3.55 25.00 -12.91
C GLY A 188 5.07 24.95 -13.06
N ASN A 189 5.80 24.37 -12.10
CA ASN A 189 7.24 24.17 -12.25
C ASN A 189 7.50 23.06 -13.26
N VAL A 190 8.51 23.25 -14.10
CA VAL A 190 8.99 22.19 -15.00
C VAL A 190 9.74 21.15 -14.17
N VAL A 191 9.22 19.92 -14.17
CA VAL A 191 9.84 18.76 -13.50
C VAL A 191 10.68 17.96 -14.50
N ILE A 192 10.20 17.87 -15.75
CA ILE A 192 10.88 17.17 -16.83
C ILE A 192 10.97 18.11 -18.04
N ASP A 193 12.18 18.36 -18.52
CA ASP A 193 12.45 19.33 -19.56
C ASP A 193 11.73 19.03 -20.89
N PHE A 194 11.50 20.09 -21.67
CA PHE A 194 10.86 20.04 -22.98
C PHE A 194 11.76 19.40 -24.04
N GLN A 195 11.77 18.07 -24.09
CA GLN A 195 12.67 17.30 -24.97
C GLN A 195 11.96 16.29 -25.86
N PHE A 196 10.72 15.91 -25.55
CA PHE A 196 10.01 14.85 -26.26
C PHE A 196 9.15 15.39 -27.41
N ASP A 197 9.00 14.63 -28.49
CA ASP A 197 8.09 15.00 -29.59
C ASP A 197 6.63 14.77 -29.21
N ASN A 198 6.35 13.68 -28.49
CA ASN A 198 5.09 13.43 -27.79
C ASN A 198 5.36 12.93 -26.36
N ALA A 199 4.45 13.26 -25.46
CA ALA A 199 4.42 12.82 -24.07
C ALA A 199 2.98 12.49 -23.68
N TYR A 200 2.80 11.51 -22.80
CA TYR A 200 1.51 10.98 -22.38
C TYR A 200 1.42 10.98 -20.85
N ASP A 201 0.23 10.72 -20.32
CA ASP A 201 -0.03 10.76 -18.89
C ASP A 201 0.75 9.67 -18.13
N PHE A 202 1.10 9.98 -16.88
CA PHE A 202 1.68 8.99 -15.99
C PHE A 202 0.63 7.95 -15.59
N SER A 203 1.03 6.67 -15.63
CA SER A 203 0.25 5.53 -15.17
C SER A 203 1.17 4.51 -14.48
N GLU A 204 0.85 4.21 -13.23
CA GLU A 204 1.60 3.34 -12.35
C GLU A 204 3.08 3.75 -12.17
N GLY A 205 3.36 5.05 -12.09
CA GLY A 205 4.67 5.64 -11.87
C GLY A 205 5.52 5.80 -13.14
N MET A 206 4.97 5.51 -14.32
CA MET A 206 5.67 5.56 -15.60
C MET A 206 4.86 6.33 -16.65
N ALA A 207 5.52 7.07 -17.53
CA ALA A 207 4.89 7.69 -18.68
C ALA A 207 5.57 7.24 -19.97
N ARG A 208 4.78 6.87 -20.99
CA ARG A 208 5.33 6.66 -22.33
C ARG A 208 5.67 8.01 -22.96
N VAL A 209 6.80 8.08 -23.63
CA VAL A 209 7.27 9.25 -24.36
C VAL A 209 7.80 8.85 -25.72
N LYS A 210 7.71 9.76 -26.70
CA LYS A 210 8.17 9.53 -28.06
C LYS A 210 9.22 10.56 -28.46
N SER A 211 10.29 10.10 -29.09
CA SER A 211 11.25 10.94 -29.79
C SER A 211 11.29 10.58 -31.27
N GLY A 212 11.30 11.59 -32.14
CA GLY A 212 11.24 11.46 -33.60
C GLY A 212 9.88 11.85 -34.19
N GLY A 213 9.78 11.78 -35.51
CA GLY A 213 8.61 12.24 -36.25
C GLY A 213 7.40 11.32 -36.12
N TYR A 214 6.33 11.69 -36.82
CA TYR A 214 5.06 10.97 -36.79
C TYR A 214 5.22 9.49 -37.21
N PHE A 215 6.01 9.22 -38.25
CA PHE A 215 6.15 7.89 -38.87
C PHE A 215 7.36 7.08 -38.37
N ASP A 216 8.39 7.73 -37.84
CA ASP A 216 9.69 7.12 -37.49
C ASP A 216 10.03 7.23 -36.00
N GLY A 217 9.30 8.05 -35.24
CA GLY A 217 9.58 8.23 -33.83
C GLY A 217 9.35 6.95 -33.02
N LYS A 218 10.15 6.80 -31.98
CA LYS A 218 10.18 5.62 -31.14
C LYS A 218 9.70 5.94 -29.73
N TYR A 219 8.91 5.02 -29.17
CA TYR A 219 8.40 5.08 -27.82
C TYR A 219 9.37 4.43 -26.84
N GLY A 220 9.49 5.04 -25.67
CA GLY A 220 10.13 4.52 -24.47
C GLY A 220 9.34 4.97 -23.24
N PHE A 221 9.84 4.67 -22.06
CA PHE A 221 9.16 5.02 -20.81
C PHE A 221 10.11 5.70 -19.83
N ILE A 222 9.61 6.77 -19.23
CA ILE A 222 10.30 7.53 -18.18
C ILE A 222 9.61 7.33 -16.83
N ASP A 223 10.36 7.44 -15.75
CA ASP A 223 9.80 7.59 -14.41
C ASP A 223 9.42 9.06 -14.11
N SER A 224 8.85 9.32 -12.93
CA SER A 224 8.41 10.65 -12.49
C SER A 224 9.54 11.67 -12.31
N THR A 225 10.81 11.22 -12.30
CA THR A 225 11.98 12.10 -12.29
C THR A 225 12.43 12.49 -13.70
N GLY A 226 11.83 11.90 -14.74
CA GLY A 226 12.22 12.07 -16.13
C GLY A 226 13.32 11.11 -16.58
N LYS A 227 13.75 10.17 -15.73
CA LYS A 227 14.76 9.18 -16.10
C LYS A 227 14.15 8.17 -17.06
N LEU A 228 14.81 7.97 -18.21
CA LEU A 228 14.45 6.93 -19.17
C LEU A 228 14.74 5.55 -18.57
N VAL A 229 13.69 4.84 -18.18
CA VAL A 229 13.76 3.48 -17.61
C VAL A 229 13.74 2.44 -18.73
N ILE A 230 12.89 2.65 -19.73
CA ILE A 230 12.75 1.75 -20.88
C ILE A 230 13.12 2.56 -22.13
N PRO A 231 14.09 2.09 -22.95
CA PRO A 231 14.64 2.87 -24.03
C PRO A 231 13.62 3.17 -25.14
N MET A 232 13.82 4.29 -25.83
CA MET A 232 12.97 4.72 -26.95
C MET A 232 13.26 3.92 -28.22
N ILE A 233 12.80 2.66 -28.28
CA ILE A 233 13.03 1.73 -29.40
C ILE A 233 11.75 1.18 -30.02
N TYR A 234 10.60 1.37 -29.37
CA TYR A 234 9.34 0.75 -29.78
C TYR A 234 8.63 1.58 -30.85
N GLU A 235 8.03 0.90 -31.83
CA GLU A 235 7.21 1.53 -32.88
C GLU A 235 5.87 2.01 -32.35
N ASP A 236 5.37 1.34 -31.31
CA ASP A 236 4.11 1.63 -30.64
C ASP A 236 4.20 1.14 -29.19
N ALA A 237 3.45 1.77 -28.30
CA ALA A 237 3.44 1.44 -26.88
C ALA A 237 2.14 1.91 -26.23
N ASP A 238 1.49 1.06 -25.46
CA ASP A 238 0.37 1.42 -24.56
C ASP A 238 0.90 1.92 -23.20
N ASP A 239 0.04 2.59 -22.44
CA ASP A 239 0.34 2.96 -21.06
C ASP A 239 0.37 1.72 -20.15
N PHE A 240 1.10 1.80 -19.03
CA PHE A 240 1.14 0.70 -18.06
C PHE A 240 -0.21 0.49 -17.38
N TYR A 241 -0.66 -0.75 -17.32
CA TYR A 241 -1.85 -1.16 -16.59
C TYR A 241 -1.68 -2.57 -16.03
N LYS A 242 -1.93 -2.74 -14.72
CA LYS A 242 -1.67 -3.96 -13.96
C LYS A 242 -0.24 -4.46 -14.11
N GLY A 243 0.73 -3.55 -14.09
CA GLY A 243 2.17 -3.85 -14.13
C GLY A 243 2.73 -4.22 -15.51
N VAL A 244 1.93 -4.15 -16.58
CA VAL A 244 2.36 -4.45 -17.95
C VAL A 244 2.00 -3.34 -18.92
N ALA A 245 2.81 -3.17 -19.95
CA ALA A 245 2.52 -2.34 -21.11
C ALA A 245 2.71 -3.17 -22.37
N ARG A 246 1.79 -3.02 -23.33
CA ARG A 246 1.94 -3.64 -24.66
C ARG A 246 2.79 -2.74 -25.52
N VAL A 247 3.83 -3.30 -26.14
CA VAL A 247 4.75 -2.57 -27.02
C VAL A 247 4.94 -3.31 -28.33
N LYS A 248 5.25 -2.57 -29.39
CA LYS A 248 5.56 -3.11 -30.71
C LYS A 248 7.02 -2.89 -31.07
N LEU A 249 7.74 -3.96 -31.37
CA LEU A 249 9.13 -3.92 -31.80
C LEU A 249 9.29 -4.76 -33.07
N ASN A 250 9.80 -4.17 -34.14
CA ASN A 250 10.02 -4.83 -35.44
C ASN A 250 8.74 -5.50 -35.97
N GLY A 251 7.61 -4.81 -35.90
CA GLY A 251 6.32 -5.36 -36.34
C GLY A 251 5.61 -6.29 -35.34
N VAL A 252 6.28 -6.74 -34.28
CA VAL A 252 5.73 -7.73 -33.33
C VAL A 252 5.31 -7.07 -32.03
N SER A 253 4.06 -7.31 -31.61
CA SER A 253 3.55 -6.87 -30.31
C SER A 253 3.93 -7.85 -29.20
N LYS A 254 4.38 -7.32 -28.07
CA LYS A 254 4.67 -8.09 -26.85
C LYS A 254 4.32 -7.26 -25.61
N ASP A 255 4.04 -7.95 -24.52
CA ASP A 255 3.81 -7.30 -23.23
C ASP A 255 5.15 -7.25 -22.46
N ILE A 256 5.48 -6.08 -21.94
CA ILE A 256 6.67 -5.82 -21.13
C ILE A 256 6.26 -5.35 -19.74
N ASP A 257 7.10 -5.61 -18.75
CA ASP A 257 6.97 -5.00 -17.42
C ASP A 257 7.72 -3.68 -17.29
N LYS A 258 7.68 -3.10 -16.09
CA LYS A 258 8.30 -1.80 -15.77
C LYS A 258 9.82 -1.78 -15.90
N THR A 259 10.48 -2.93 -16.08
CA THR A 259 11.92 -3.03 -16.37
C THR A 259 12.19 -3.13 -17.88
N GLY A 260 11.16 -3.30 -18.71
CA GLY A 260 11.27 -3.52 -20.14
C GLY A 260 11.42 -4.99 -20.55
N THR A 261 11.35 -5.92 -19.60
CA THR A 261 11.48 -7.36 -19.87
C THR A 261 10.13 -7.98 -20.21
N ASN A 262 10.15 -8.97 -21.11
CA ASN A 262 8.98 -9.78 -21.42
C ASN A 262 8.94 -11.07 -20.60
N GLU A 263 7.80 -11.78 -20.63
CA GLU A 263 7.59 -13.00 -19.83
C GLU A 263 8.63 -14.12 -20.11
N GLU A 264 9.04 -14.31 -21.36
CA GLU A 264 10.03 -15.33 -21.72
C GLU A 264 11.42 -14.99 -21.15
N GLU A 265 11.81 -13.72 -21.25
CA GLU A 265 13.06 -13.20 -20.66
C GLU A 265 13.03 -13.33 -19.13
N ARG A 266 11.90 -13.05 -18.49
CA ARG A 266 11.73 -13.26 -17.03
C ARG A 266 11.93 -14.71 -16.64
N GLN A 267 11.31 -15.64 -17.36
CA GLN A 267 11.44 -17.07 -17.07
C GLN A 267 12.88 -17.56 -17.26
N LYS A 268 13.59 -17.02 -18.26
CA LYS A 268 15.01 -17.32 -18.46
C LYS A 268 15.88 -16.78 -17.33
N LEU A 269 15.70 -15.51 -16.97
CA LEU A 269 16.42 -14.85 -15.86
C LEU A 269 16.16 -15.55 -14.52
N ALA A 270 14.93 -15.99 -14.27
CA ALA A 270 14.58 -16.73 -13.07
C ALA A 270 15.31 -18.08 -12.99
N LYS A 271 15.38 -18.83 -14.10
CA LYS A 271 16.13 -20.09 -14.18
C LYS A 271 17.63 -19.89 -13.99
N GLU A 272 18.21 -18.88 -14.64
CA GLU A 272 19.63 -18.53 -14.48
C GLU A 272 19.98 -18.15 -13.04
N LYS A 273 19.10 -17.37 -12.38
CA LYS A 273 19.25 -17.01 -10.97
C LYS A 273 19.22 -18.25 -10.06
N GLU A 274 18.26 -19.14 -10.26
CA GLU A 274 18.14 -20.40 -9.50
C GLU A 274 19.39 -21.29 -9.68
N GLU A 275 19.90 -21.41 -10.91
CA GLU A 275 21.14 -22.16 -11.19
C GLU A 275 22.36 -21.53 -10.51
N ASN A 276 22.45 -20.20 -10.50
CA ASN A 276 23.56 -19.50 -9.85
C ASN A 276 23.54 -19.69 -8.32
N GLU A 277 22.35 -19.60 -7.71
CA GLU A 277 22.16 -19.89 -6.28
C GLU A 277 22.55 -21.34 -5.94
N LYS A 278 22.19 -22.31 -6.79
CA LYS A 278 22.63 -23.71 -6.64
C LYS A 278 24.16 -23.86 -6.71
N LYS A 279 24.82 -23.17 -7.64
CA LYS A 279 26.30 -23.18 -7.76
C LYS A 279 26.98 -22.60 -6.52
N ILE A 280 26.50 -21.47 -6.02
CA ILE A 280 27.01 -20.85 -4.78
C ILE A 280 26.85 -21.81 -3.60
N ARG A 281 25.66 -22.44 -3.46
CA ARG A 281 25.40 -23.41 -2.40
C ARG A 281 26.34 -24.62 -2.47
N LYS A 282 26.62 -25.15 -3.66
CA LYS A 282 27.56 -26.25 -3.86
C LYS A 282 29.00 -25.85 -3.48
N ALA A 283 29.46 -24.67 -3.88
CA ALA A 283 30.80 -24.19 -3.55
C ALA A 283 31.01 -24.01 -2.03
N ILE A 284 29.97 -23.58 -1.31
CA ILE A 284 29.98 -23.50 0.16
C ILE A 284 30.13 -24.91 0.78
N ILE A 285 29.39 -25.89 0.27
CA ILE A 285 29.44 -27.29 0.74
C ILE A 285 30.82 -27.90 0.48
N ASP A 286 31.37 -27.74 -0.72
CA ASP A 286 32.68 -28.29 -1.10
C ASP A 286 33.82 -27.68 -0.25
N LYS A 287 33.73 -26.38 0.07
CA LYS A 287 34.66 -25.72 1.00
C LYS A 287 34.56 -26.28 2.42
N ALA A 288 33.34 -26.51 2.92
CA ALA A 288 33.13 -27.10 4.23
C ALA A 288 33.66 -28.54 4.35
N ILE A 289 33.64 -29.31 3.26
CA ILE A 289 34.19 -30.67 3.21
C ILE A 289 35.73 -30.66 3.27
N ALA A 290 36.38 -29.69 2.63
CA ALA A 290 37.84 -29.58 2.57
C ALA A 290 38.50 -29.21 3.92
N GLU A 291 37.76 -28.55 4.82
CA GLU A 291 38.29 -28.04 6.10
C GLU A 291 38.32 -29.08 7.25
N ALA A 292 37.81 -30.31 7.05
CA ALA A 292 37.48 -31.24 8.14
C ALA A 292 38.46 -32.42 8.38
N ARG A 293 39.74 -32.17 8.75
CA ARG A 293 40.68 -33.21 9.27
C ARG A 293 41.18 -33.01 10.73
N ARG A 294 40.75 -31.98 11.46
CA ARG A 294 41.10 -31.76 12.90
C ARG A 294 39.97 -32.08 13.90
N ASP A 295 38.91 -32.77 13.46
CA ASP A 295 37.56 -32.51 13.98
C ASP A 295 36.81 -33.71 14.59
N THR A 296 37.45 -34.85 14.89
CA THR A 296 36.67 -36.01 15.37
C THR A 296 36.12 -35.80 16.79
N LEU A 297 36.95 -35.34 17.72
CA LEU A 297 36.53 -35.04 19.11
C LEU A 297 35.65 -33.77 19.18
N ALA A 298 35.92 -32.78 18.34
CA ALA A 298 35.13 -31.57 18.26
C ALA A 298 33.76 -31.80 17.60
N LYS A 299 33.63 -32.74 16.64
CA LYS A 299 32.34 -33.21 16.11
C LYS A 299 31.54 -34.02 17.12
N GLU A 300 32.18 -34.90 17.89
CA GLU A 300 31.51 -35.63 18.97
C GLU A 300 31.01 -34.67 20.06
N LEU A 301 31.84 -33.70 20.46
CA LEU A 301 31.45 -32.66 21.41
C LEU A 301 30.35 -31.74 20.83
N LEU A 302 30.43 -31.37 19.54
CA LEU A 302 29.40 -30.60 18.85
C LEU A 302 28.08 -31.35 18.82
N ASN A 303 28.07 -32.64 18.50
CA ASN A 303 26.86 -33.45 18.43
C ASN A 303 26.21 -33.63 19.80
N VAL A 304 27.00 -33.95 20.83
CA VAL A 304 26.50 -34.03 22.22
C VAL A 304 26.03 -32.66 22.69
N TYR A 305 26.76 -31.59 22.35
CA TYR A 305 26.37 -30.22 22.62
C TYR A 305 25.02 -29.90 21.97
N THR A 306 24.85 -30.11 20.66
CA THR A 306 23.63 -29.73 19.92
C THR A 306 22.40 -30.50 20.37
N GLU A 307 22.52 -31.80 20.63
CA GLU A 307 21.39 -32.63 21.05
C GLU A 307 20.88 -32.25 22.45
N GLU A 308 21.79 -32.14 23.41
CA GLU A 308 21.40 -31.81 24.79
C GLU A 308 21.07 -30.31 24.95
N ASP A 309 21.70 -29.42 24.17
CA ASP A 309 21.40 -27.99 24.14
C ASP A 309 20.03 -27.73 23.50
N LYS A 310 19.65 -28.49 22.47
CA LYS A 310 18.29 -28.43 21.91
C LYS A 310 17.22 -28.81 22.94
N LYS A 311 17.44 -29.88 23.71
CA LYS A 311 16.51 -30.29 24.79
C LYS A 311 16.40 -29.23 25.88
N LEU A 312 17.53 -28.66 26.29
CA LEU A 312 17.56 -27.56 27.26
C LEU A 312 16.85 -26.31 26.69
N PHE A 313 17.11 -25.98 25.42
CA PHE A 313 16.49 -24.87 24.70
C PHE A 313 14.98 -25.00 24.64
N ASP A 314 14.46 -26.15 24.20
CA ASP A 314 13.01 -26.39 24.12
C ASP A 314 12.34 -26.20 25.51
N LYS A 315 13.03 -26.61 26.58
CA LYS A 315 12.54 -26.41 27.96
C LYS A 315 12.60 -24.96 28.43
N VAL A 316 13.63 -24.21 28.06
CA VAL A 316 13.72 -22.77 28.37
C VAL A 316 12.68 -21.97 27.58
N VAL A 317 12.40 -22.33 26.33
CA VAL A 317 11.32 -21.73 25.52
C VAL A 317 9.94 -22.03 26.11
N GLU A 318 9.70 -23.27 26.55
CA GLU A 318 8.48 -23.60 27.31
C GLU A 318 8.34 -22.71 28.56
N LEU A 319 9.42 -22.55 29.34
CA LEU A 319 9.44 -21.70 30.53
C LEU A 319 9.18 -20.22 30.18
N GLN A 320 9.80 -19.71 29.11
CA GLN A 320 9.60 -18.35 28.61
C GLN A 320 8.14 -18.11 28.23
N HIS A 321 7.53 -19.02 27.46
CA HIS A 321 6.13 -18.88 27.07
C HIS A 321 5.18 -18.86 28.26
N VAL A 322 5.46 -19.64 29.31
CA VAL A 322 4.67 -19.60 30.55
C VAL A 322 4.81 -18.24 31.23
N VAL A 323 6.03 -17.69 31.32
CA VAL A 323 6.28 -16.36 31.91
C VAL A 323 5.61 -15.25 31.12
N GLU A 324 5.79 -15.20 29.80
CA GLU A 324 5.20 -14.19 28.91
C GLU A 324 3.66 -14.26 28.92
N SER A 325 3.11 -15.47 28.81
CA SER A 325 1.64 -15.66 28.86
C SER A 325 1.08 -15.18 30.20
N THR A 326 1.83 -15.40 31.28
CA THR A 326 1.46 -14.93 32.62
C THR A 326 1.52 -13.41 32.71
N MET A 327 2.55 -12.78 32.16
CA MET A 327 2.66 -11.32 32.08
C MET A 327 1.46 -10.73 31.32
N ILE A 328 1.13 -11.28 30.15
CA ILE A 328 -0.01 -10.82 29.32
C ILE A 328 -1.34 -11.00 30.05
N ILE A 329 -1.56 -12.15 30.70
CA ILE A 329 -2.79 -12.40 31.48
C ILE A 329 -2.88 -11.40 32.63
N SER A 330 -1.77 -11.12 33.30
CA SER A 330 -1.71 -10.19 34.42
C SER A 330 -1.98 -8.73 34.03
N GLU A 331 -1.46 -8.28 32.89
CA GLU A 331 -1.74 -6.96 32.32
C GLU A 331 -3.21 -6.82 31.94
N LYS A 332 -3.81 -7.88 31.39
CA LYS A 332 -5.17 -7.84 30.84
C LYS A 332 -6.27 -7.94 31.90
N TYR A 333 -6.09 -8.78 32.91
CA TYR A 333 -7.16 -9.10 33.86
C TYR A 333 -6.87 -8.68 35.28
N GLY A 334 -5.70 -8.09 35.52
CA GLY A 334 -5.28 -7.71 36.86
C GLY A 334 -5.12 -8.92 37.77
N PHE A 335 -4.82 -8.61 39.03
CA PHE A 335 -4.27 -9.59 39.93
C PHE A 335 -5.36 -10.16 40.95
N ASN A 336 -5.88 -11.43 40.88
CA ASN A 336 -6.37 -12.28 42.02
C ASN A 336 -5.56 -13.57 42.45
N ARG A 337 -5.72 -14.00 43.73
CA ARG A 337 -5.04 -15.14 44.40
C ARG A 337 -5.22 -16.52 43.75
N THR A 338 -6.40 -16.83 43.22
CA THR A 338 -6.72 -18.17 42.67
C THR A 338 -5.97 -18.43 41.38
N ASN A 339 -5.77 -17.39 40.57
CA ASN A 339 -5.14 -17.52 39.27
C ASN A 339 -3.60 -17.50 39.33
N TRP A 340 -2.95 -17.05 40.42
CA TRP A 340 -1.47 -17.08 40.49
C TRP A 340 -0.87 -18.24 41.20
N ASN A 341 -1.53 -18.79 42.22
CA ASN A 341 -0.94 -19.93 42.91
C ASN A 341 -0.74 -21.09 41.93
N SER A 342 -1.66 -21.27 40.97
CA SER A 342 -1.51 -22.20 39.85
C SER A 342 -0.37 -21.82 38.90
N THR A 343 -0.18 -20.53 38.61
CA THR A 343 0.85 -20.05 37.69
C THR A 343 2.26 -20.07 38.28
N SER A 344 2.45 -19.61 39.51
CA SER A 344 3.73 -19.72 40.23
C SER A 344 4.16 -21.18 40.33
N TYR A 345 3.23 -22.06 40.67
CA TYR A 345 3.49 -23.50 40.72
C TYR A 345 3.93 -24.06 39.35
N LEU A 346 3.31 -23.60 38.25
CA LEU A 346 3.68 -24.03 36.91
C LEU A 346 5.07 -23.50 36.50
N ILE A 347 5.41 -22.27 36.88
CA ILE A 347 6.74 -21.68 36.65
C ILE A 347 7.81 -22.47 37.42
N ASP A 348 7.58 -22.76 38.71
CA ASP A 348 8.51 -23.53 39.54
C ASP A 348 8.70 -24.96 39.00
N GLN A 349 7.62 -25.64 38.61
CA GLN A 349 7.70 -26.98 38.02
C GLN A 349 8.54 -27.00 36.73
N LYS A 350 8.37 -26.01 35.86
CA LYS A 350 9.12 -25.90 34.60
C LYS A 350 10.57 -25.46 34.83
N TYR A 351 10.81 -24.61 35.83
CA TYR A 351 12.14 -24.21 36.29
C TYR A 351 12.96 -25.41 36.76
N ASP A 352 12.40 -26.26 37.64
CA ASP A 352 13.11 -27.40 38.21
C ASP A 352 13.56 -28.39 37.12
N VAL A 353 12.69 -28.62 36.13
CA VAL A 353 13.01 -29.48 34.97
C VAL A 353 14.15 -28.87 34.14
N ALA A 354 14.11 -27.56 33.87
CA ALA A 354 15.18 -26.89 33.12
C ALA A 354 16.51 -26.87 33.90
N LEU A 355 16.46 -26.72 35.22
CA LEU A 355 17.64 -26.71 36.09
C LEU A 355 18.30 -28.08 36.19
N GLU A 356 17.53 -29.17 36.34
CA GLU A 356 18.07 -30.53 36.35
C GLU A 356 18.70 -30.92 35.01
N GLN A 357 18.09 -30.49 33.90
CA GLN A 357 18.67 -30.66 32.57
C GLN A 357 20.00 -29.89 32.42
N LEU A 358 20.06 -28.65 32.92
CA LEU A 358 21.28 -27.84 32.93
C LEU A 358 22.39 -28.46 33.79
N LYS A 359 22.06 -29.04 34.96
CA LYS A 359 23.03 -29.75 35.82
C LYS A 359 23.60 -30.99 35.12
N SER A 360 22.74 -31.76 34.47
CA SER A 360 23.14 -32.94 33.68
C SER A 360 24.10 -32.55 32.56
N TYR A 361 23.83 -31.43 31.89
CA TYR A 361 24.70 -30.85 30.85
C TYR A 361 26.08 -30.45 31.38
N LYS A 362 26.13 -29.73 32.50
CA LYS A 362 27.40 -29.32 33.14
C LYS A 362 28.23 -30.53 33.59
N LEU A 363 27.58 -31.62 34.01
CA LEU A 363 28.26 -32.87 34.40
C LEU A 363 28.89 -33.57 33.19
N ILE A 364 28.22 -33.59 32.04
CA ILE A 364 28.76 -34.10 30.78
C ILE A 364 30.01 -33.30 30.40
N LEU A 365 29.94 -31.97 30.41
CA LEU A 365 31.10 -31.11 30.12
C LEU A 365 32.27 -31.35 31.07
N LYS A 366 31.99 -31.57 32.36
CA LYS A 366 33.01 -31.89 33.37
C LYS A 366 33.63 -33.28 33.17
N LYS A 367 32.86 -34.27 32.70
CA LYS A 367 33.33 -35.63 32.40
C LYS A 367 34.40 -35.64 31.31
N TYR A 368 34.31 -34.73 30.34
CA TYR A 368 35.29 -34.58 29.26
C TYR A 368 36.51 -33.71 29.63
N ASN A 369 36.67 -33.38 30.93
CA ASN A 369 37.80 -32.71 31.61
C ASN A 369 39.03 -32.45 30.71
N PHE A 370 39.21 -31.21 30.21
CA PHE A 370 40.37 -30.82 29.42
C PHE A 370 41.41 -30.13 30.31
N PRO A 371 42.54 -30.79 30.65
CA PRO A 371 43.69 -30.08 31.17
C PRO A 371 44.41 -29.41 29.98
N GLU A 372 44.52 -28.09 30.05
CA GLU A 372 45.55 -27.26 29.38
C GLU A 372 45.30 -26.57 28.03
N TYR A 373 44.14 -26.65 27.38
CA TYR A 373 43.89 -25.77 26.23
C TYR A 373 42.48 -25.17 26.25
N LYS A 374 42.39 -23.88 26.60
CA LYS A 374 41.23 -23.02 26.31
C LYS A 374 40.98 -23.04 24.81
N ASN A 375 40.04 -23.86 24.38
CA ASN A 375 39.50 -23.83 23.03
C ASN A 375 38.35 -22.82 23.04
N GLU A 376 38.39 -21.83 22.15
CA GLU A 376 37.36 -20.78 22.00
C GLU A 376 35.93 -21.37 21.93
N LEU A 377 35.78 -22.62 21.48
CA LEU A 377 34.50 -23.32 21.52
C LEU A 377 34.04 -23.67 22.94
N TYR A 378 34.92 -24.18 23.80
CA TYR A 378 34.59 -24.54 25.18
C TYR A 378 34.24 -23.30 26.00
N ASP A 379 35.04 -22.23 25.90
CA ASP A 379 34.79 -20.98 26.61
C ASP A 379 33.43 -20.37 26.22
N ARG A 380 33.09 -20.40 24.92
CA ARG A 380 31.76 -19.96 24.42
C ARG A 380 30.61 -20.83 24.90
N ILE A 381 30.82 -22.15 25.03
CA ILE A 381 29.79 -23.06 25.56
C ILE A 381 29.51 -22.74 27.03
N ILE A 382 30.55 -22.49 27.83
CA ILE A 382 30.39 -22.12 29.24
C ILE A 382 29.68 -20.76 29.36
N GLU A 383 30.08 -19.76 28.59
CA GLU A 383 29.42 -18.45 28.56
C GLU A 383 27.92 -18.57 28.25
N ASN A 384 27.55 -19.34 27.23
CA ASN A 384 26.15 -19.58 26.88
C ASN A 384 25.36 -20.25 28.02
N LEU A 385 25.94 -21.23 28.71
CA LEU A 385 25.29 -21.91 29.82
C LEU A 385 25.11 -21.00 31.04
N GLU A 386 26.01 -20.04 31.24
CA GLU A 386 25.88 -19.03 32.30
C GLU A 386 24.74 -18.06 32.01
N LEU A 387 24.54 -17.66 30.75
CA LEU A 387 23.39 -16.86 30.33
C LEU A 387 22.07 -17.61 30.55
N VAL A 388 21.98 -18.87 30.12
CA VAL A 388 20.80 -19.72 30.33
C VAL A 388 20.51 -19.92 31.82
N ASN A 389 21.55 -20.16 32.63
CA ASN A 389 21.42 -20.28 34.08
C ASN A 389 20.87 -19.01 34.73
N SER A 390 21.35 -17.84 34.29
CA SER A 390 20.91 -16.54 34.80
C SER A 390 19.45 -16.24 34.44
N TYR A 391 19.02 -16.63 33.23
CA TYR A 391 17.64 -16.52 32.82
C TYR A 391 16.71 -17.44 33.64
N ILE A 392 17.07 -18.72 33.77
CA ILE A 392 16.34 -19.70 34.59
C ILE A 392 16.19 -19.19 36.04
N ALA A 393 17.26 -18.67 36.64
CA ALA A 393 17.22 -18.07 37.98
C ALA A 393 16.29 -16.84 38.08
N SER A 394 16.27 -15.99 37.06
CA SER A 394 15.39 -14.81 37.00
C SER A 394 13.91 -15.19 36.94
N CYS A 395 13.58 -16.24 36.17
CA CYS A 395 12.22 -16.79 36.11
C CYS A 395 11.76 -17.34 37.47
N SER A 396 12.65 -18.00 38.23
CA SER A 396 12.34 -18.47 39.59
C SER A 396 12.14 -17.31 40.56
N ALA A 397 12.99 -16.28 40.52
CA ALA A 397 12.82 -15.08 41.33
C ALA A 397 11.46 -14.40 41.05
N TRP A 398 11.03 -14.43 39.79
CA TRP A 398 9.71 -13.92 39.39
C TRP A 398 8.56 -14.81 39.88
N GLY A 399 8.69 -16.14 39.79
CA GLY A 399 7.74 -17.08 40.39
C GLY A 399 7.56 -16.86 41.89
N GLN A 400 8.65 -16.76 42.65
CA GLN A 400 8.64 -16.46 44.09
C GLN A 400 8.01 -15.10 44.41
N PHE A 401 8.26 -14.09 43.58
CA PHE A 401 7.60 -12.79 43.71
C PHE A 401 6.09 -12.91 43.51
N ILE A 402 5.63 -13.60 42.46
CA ILE A 402 4.20 -13.87 42.22
C ILE A 402 3.57 -14.62 43.40
N TYR A 403 4.26 -15.63 43.93
CA TYR A 403 3.84 -16.36 45.12
C TYR A 403 3.65 -15.42 46.32
N SER A 404 4.61 -14.51 46.55
CA SER A 404 4.53 -13.53 47.63
C SER A 404 3.34 -12.57 47.48
N LEU A 405 3.01 -12.14 46.26
CA LEU A 405 1.83 -11.30 45.98
C LEU A 405 0.50 -12.04 46.22
N GLY A 406 0.45 -13.35 46.01
CA GLY A 406 -0.74 -14.17 46.26
C GLY A 406 -0.99 -14.47 47.75
N SER A 407 -0.01 -14.19 48.62
CA SER A 407 -0.05 -14.49 50.06
C SER A 407 -0.52 -13.32 50.93
N ASP A 408 -0.48 -12.09 50.42
CA ASP A 408 -0.81 -10.87 51.16
C ASP A 408 -2.10 -10.23 50.61
N LEU A 409 -3.17 -10.19 51.43
CA LEU A 409 -4.51 -9.75 50.98
C LEU A 409 -4.63 -8.24 50.76
N ASP A 410 -3.66 -7.42 51.20
CA ASP A 410 -3.82 -5.96 51.27
C ASP A 410 -2.54 -5.13 50.96
N ALA A 411 -1.56 -5.67 50.23
CA ALA A 411 -0.36 -4.89 49.88
C ALA A 411 -0.60 -3.97 48.66
N LYS A 412 -1.00 -2.71 48.92
CA LYS A 412 -1.11 -1.63 47.91
C LYS A 412 0.23 -1.05 47.42
N GLU A 413 1.37 -1.58 47.88
CA GLU A 413 2.67 -1.31 47.26
C GLU A 413 3.39 -2.62 46.96
N PRO A 414 3.62 -2.93 45.67
CA PRO A 414 5.00 -3.02 45.19
C PRO A 414 5.18 -2.79 43.66
N PHE A 415 4.78 -1.66 43.09
CA PHE A 415 5.07 -1.40 41.66
C PHE A 415 6.57 -1.16 41.37
N LEU A 416 7.34 -0.69 42.36
CA LEU A 416 8.78 -0.44 42.19
C LEU A 416 9.60 -1.74 42.07
N LYS A 417 9.30 -2.77 42.86
CA LYS A 417 9.95 -4.09 42.74
C LYS A 417 9.58 -4.82 41.46
N VAL A 418 8.35 -4.59 40.95
CA VAL A 418 7.91 -5.13 39.65
C VAL A 418 8.75 -4.54 38.52
N ALA A 419 9.03 -3.24 38.52
CA ALA A 419 9.80 -2.58 37.48
C ALA A 419 11.27 -3.07 37.44
N ASP A 420 11.92 -3.25 38.58
CA ASP A 420 13.29 -3.76 38.66
C ASP A 420 13.38 -5.22 38.19
N ASN A 421 12.42 -6.06 38.61
CA ASN A 421 12.34 -7.46 38.19
C ASN A 421 12.01 -7.60 36.70
N LEU A 422 11.15 -6.76 36.15
CA LEU A 422 10.86 -6.71 34.71
C LEU A 422 12.08 -6.27 33.92
N THR A 423 12.85 -5.32 34.43
CA THR A 423 14.09 -4.85 33.79
C THR A 423 15.15 -5.94 33.79
N ALA A 424 15.33 -6.66 34.90
CA ALA A 424 16.23 -7.80 34.98
C ALA A 424 15.79 -8.93 34.01
N LEU A 425 14.51 -9.29 34.02
CA LEU A 425 13.97 -10.33 33.13
C LEU A 425 14.15 -9.95 31.65
N LYS A 426 13.90 -8.69 31.29
CA LYS A 426 14.07 -8.19 29.91
C LYS A 426 15.53 -8.20 29.47
N LYS A 427 16.46 -7.83 30.34
CA LYS A 427 17.90 -7.94 30.06
C LYS A 427 18.30 -9.40 29.78
N HIS A 428 17.78 -10.34 30.57
CA HIS A 428 18.08 -11.76 30.38
C HIS A 428 17.33 -12.38 29.18
N ASP A 429 16.16 -11.86 28.78
CA ASP A 429 15.48 -12.21 27.52
C ASP A 429 16.33 -11.81 26.30
N ASP A 430 16.96 -10.63 26.32
CA ASP A 430 17.91 -10.22 25.27
C ASP A 430 19.12 -11.17 25.20
N GLU A 431 19.61 -11.66 26.33
CA GLU A 431 20.68 -12.65 26.41
C GLU A 431 20.25 -14.03 25.86
N LEU A 432 19.03 -14.48 26.17
CA LEU A 432 18.46 -15.69 25.60
C LEU A 432 18.26 -15.58 24.08
N ARG A 433 17.77 -14.44 23.59
CA ARG A 433 17.64 -14.19 22.14
C ARG A 433 18.98 -14.21 21.42
N LYS A 434 20.04 -13.68 22.05
CA LYS A 434 21.42 -13.80 21.52
C LYS A 434 21.84 -15.26 21.46
N PHE A 435 21.59 -16.04 22.51
CA PHE A 435 21.85 -17.48 22.51
C PHE A 435 21.10 -18.20 21.36
N ILE A 436 19.80 -17.90 21.15
CA ILE A 436 19.00 -18.48 20.06
C ILE A 436 19.57 -18.14 18.69
N ALA A 437 19.94 -16.87 18.47
CA ALA A 437 20.51 -16.43 17.21
C ALA A 437 21.86 -17.11 16.92
N LEU A 438 22.70 -17.26 17.95
CA LEU A 438 23.96 -17.99 17.85
C LEU A 438 23.75 -19.48 17.57
N TYR A 439 22.80 -20.12 18.26
CA TYR A 439 22.45 -21.53 18.07
C TYR A 439 21.95 -21.81 16.64
N LYS A 440 21.02 -20.99 16.13
CA LYS A 440 20.49 -21.10 14.76
C LYS A 440 21.59 -20.94 13.71
N ARG A 441 22.43 -19.90 13.87
CA ARG A 441 23.57 -19.64 12.98
C ARG A 441 24.56 -20.82 12.96
N ARG A 442 24.80 -21.46 14.11
CA ARG A 442 25.73 -22.61 14.22
C ARG A 442 25.17 -23.87 13.55
N ASN A 443 23.86 -24.07 13.59
CA ASN A 443 23.21 -25.26 13.06
C ASN A 443 22.63 -25.10 11.64
N ASN A 444 22.85 -23.95 10.99
CA ASN A 444 22.26 -23.59 9.69
C ASN A 444 20.73 -23.76 9.66
N LEU A 445 20.07 -23.45 10.78
CA LEU A 445 18.61 -23.53 10.97
C LEU A 445 17.91 -22.18 10.78
#